data_AF-X1KR70-F1
#
_entry.id   AF-X1KR70-F1
#
_cell.length_a   1.000
_cell.length_b   1.000
_cell.length_c   1.000
_cell.angle_alpha   90.00
_cell.angle_beta   90.00
_cell.angle_gamma   90.00
#
_symmetry.space_group_name_H-M   'P 1'
#
loop_
_entity.id
_entity.type
_entity.pdbx_description
1 polymer ?
#
loop_
_entity_poly.entity_id
_entity_poly.type
_entity_poly.pdbx_seq_one_letter_code
_entity_poly.pdbx_strand_id
1 'polypeptide(L)'
;MILQGKITHYFNEPLSEVAIAVEEYRVRMDILVSLISVKDGKTIWEESLGEITSYSSMEMIQTEDEAVRESGKKIGQKLIELVNSIVEG
;
A
#
# COMPACT_ATOMS: atom_id res chain seq x y z
N MET A 1 0.44 6.70 22.51
CA MET A 1 -0.42 6.69 21.29
C MET A 1 -0.30 5.31 20.67
N ILE A 2 -1.28 4.88 19.89
CA ILE A 2 -1.25 3.64 19.12
C ILE A 2 -1.36 4.00 17.65
N LEU A 3 -0.46 3.49 16.83
CA LEU A 3 -0.59 3.56 15.38
C LEU A 3 -1.38 2.33 14.92
N GLN A 4 -2.49 2.55 14.23
CA GLN A 4 -3.32 1.51 13.67
C GLN A 4 -3.32 1.61 12.15
N GLY A 5 -3.09 0.48 11.48
CA GLY A 5 -3.23 0.35 10.02
C GLY A 5 -4.41 -0.54 9.67
N LYS A 6 -5.20 -0.14 8.67
CA LYS A 6 -6.27 -0.94 8.07
C LYS A 6 -6.11 -0.96 6.57
N ILE A 7 -5.98 -2.15 5.97
CA ILE A 7 -6.07 -2.30 4.51
C ILE A 7 -7.50 -1.97 4.09
N THR A 8 -7.67 -0.96 3.25
CA THR A 8 -8.97 -0.51 2.75
C THR A 8 -9.25 -1.06 1.36
N HIS A 9 -8.21 -1.24 0.54
CA HIS A 9 -8.33 -1.83 -0.79
C HIS A 9 -7.16 -2.75 -1.08
N TYR A 10 -7.48 -3.90 -1.68
CA TYR A 10 -6.53 -4.84 -2.24
C TYR A 10 -7.16 -5.45 -3.49
N PHE A 11 -6.68 -5.05 -4.66
CA PHE A 11 -7.20 -5.55 -5.94
C PHE A 11 -6.06 -5.86 -6.89
N ASN A 12 -6.27 -6.91 -7.69
CA ASN A 12 -5.46 -7.25 -8.84
C ASN A 12 -6.24 -6.90 -10.10
N GLU A 13 -5.71 -5.99 -10.90
CA GLU A 13 -6.37 -5.55 -12.14
C GLU A 13 -5.43 -5.73 -13.34
N PRO A 14 -5.95 -6.15 -14.51
CA PRO A 14 -5.17 -6.17 -15.74
C PRO A 14 -4.82 -4.74 -16.16
N LEU A 15 -3.61 -4.57 -16.68
CA LEU A 15 -3.07 -3.26 -17.08
C LEU A 15 -3.76 -2.67 -18.33
N SER A 16 -4.49 -3.48 -19.11
CA SER A 16 -5.17 -3.10 -20.35
C SER A 16 -6.44 -3.93 -20.56
N GLU A 17 -7.55 -3.28 -20.92
CA GLU A 17 -8.77 -3.95 -21.44
C GLU A 17 -8.59 -4.44 -22.90
N VAL A 18 -7.58 -3.92 -23.61
CA VAL A 18 -7.32 -4.23 -25.01
C VAL A 18 -6.24 -5.30 -25.07
N ALA A 19 -6.72 -6.54 -25.12
CA ALA A 19 -5.93 -7.76 -25.21
C ALA A 19 -5.09 -7.81 -26.50
N ILE A 20 -3.84 -7.35 -26.47
CA ILE A 20 -2.83 -7.81 -27.43
C ILE A 20 -1.46 -7.89 -26.74
N ALA A 21 -1.11 -9.11 -26.33
CA ALA A 21 0.25 -9.67 -26.20
C ALA A 21 1.06 -9.56 -24.89
N VAL A 22 0.67 -8.81 -23.86
CA VAL A 22 1.37 -8.88 -22.55
C VAL A 22 0.37 -8.98 -21.41
N GLU A 23 0.35 -10.12 -20.73
CA GLU A 23 -0.41 -10.33 -19.48
C GLU A 23 0.27 -9.56 -18.33
N GLU A 24 0.18 -8.24 -18.38
CA GLU A 24 0.60 -7.39 -17.27
C GLU A 24 -0.57 -7.14 -16.33
N TYR A 25 -0.29 -7.24 -15.04
CA TYR A 25 -1.23 -7.03 -13.95
C TYR A 25 -0.68 -5.99 -12.98
N ARG A 26 -1.57 -5.39 -12.18
CA ARG A 26 -1.21 -4.48 -11.10
C ARG A 26 -1.81 -4.96 -9.80
N VAL A 27 -0.97 -5.01 -8.76
CA VAL A 27 -1.42 -5.05 -7.37
C VAL A 27 -1.62 -3.60 -6.92
N ARG A 28 -2.83 -3.26 -6.50
CA ARG A 28 -3.10 -2.01 -5.78
C ARG A 28 -3.36 -2.32 -4.31
N MET A 29 -2.63 -1.64 -3.43
CA MET A 29 -2.82 -1.74 -1.98
C MET A 29 -3.00 -0.35 -1.40
N ASP A 30 -4.17 -0.09 -0.83
CA ASP A 30 -4.46 1.13 -0.07
C ASP A 30 -4.64 0.78 1.40
N ILE A 31 -4.01 1.56 2.27
CA ILE A 31 -4.12 1.46 3.72
C ILE A 31 -4.57 2.79 4.32
N LEU A 32 -5.45 2.72 5.32
CA LEU A 32 -5.77 3.83 6.20
C LEU A 32 -4.92 3.69 7.46
N VAL A 33 -4.14 4.73 7.77
CA VAL A 33 -3.30 4.79 8.96
C VAL A 33 -3.88 5.83 9.90
N SER A 34 -4.14 5.43 11.14
CA SER A 34 -4.74 6.28 12.16
C SER A 34 -3.86 6.28 13.42
N LEU A 35 -3.61 7.46 13.99
CA LEU A 35 -2.95 7.63 15.27
C LEU A 35 -4.00 7.82 16.37
N ILE A 36 -4.07 6.88 17.30
CA ILE A 36 -5.10 6.83 18.33
C ILE A 36 -4.51 7.20 19.68
N SER A 37 -5.19 8.12 20.37
CA SER A 37 -4.93 8.45 21.77
C SER A 37 -5.30 7.26 22.66
N VAL A 38 -4.34 6.74 23.42
CA VAL A 38 -4.61 5.66 24.40
C VAL A 38 -5.45 6.17 25.57
N LYS A 39 -5.42 7.48 25.82
CA LYS A 39 -6.08 8.09 26.98
C LYS A 39 -7.60 8.11 26.83
N ASP A 40 -8.10 8.43 25.63
CA ASP A 40 -9.53 8.63 25.37
C ASP A 40 -10.04 7.89 24.13
N GLY A 41 -9.19 7.08 23.47
CA GLY A 41 -9.54 6.27 22.32
C GLY A 41 -9.82 7.06 21.04
N LYS A 42 -9.55 8.37 21.03
CA LYS A 42 -9.84 9.23 19.88
C LYS A 42 -8.74 9.15 18.82
N THR A 43 -9.17 9.16 17.56
CA THR A 43 -8.27 9.42 16.43
C THR A 43 -7.77 10.86 16.51
N ILE A 44 -6.47 10.99 16.70
CA ILE A 44 -5.76 12.28 16.73
C ILE A 44 -5.42 12.71 15.30
N TRP A 45 -5.12 11.73 14.46
CA TRP A 45 -4.61 11.94 13.11
C TRP A 45 -4.92 10.72 12.25
N GLU A 46 -5.13 10.93 10.95
CA GLU A 46 -5.45 9.88 9.99
C GLU A 46 -5.03 10.27 8.57
N GLU A 47 -4.47 9.32 7.81
CA GLU A 47 -4.13 9.49 6.40
C GLU A 47 -4.25 8.17 5.62
N SER A 48 -4.54 8.27 4.33
CA SER A 48 -4.54 7.15 3.41
C SER A 48 -3.21 7.06 2.68
N LEU A 49 -2.57 5.88 2.71
CA LEU A 49 -1.38 5.57 1.92
C LEU A 49 -1.75 4.54 0.86
N GLY A 50 -1.36 4.79 -0.39
CA GLY A 50 -1.59 3.90 -1.51
C GLY A 50 -0.30 3.53 -2.22
N GLU A 51 -0.25 2.30 -2.73
CA GLU A 51 0.80 1.82 -3.63
C GLU A 51 0.23 0.97 -4.76
N ILE A 52 0.90 1.06 -5.90
CA ILE A 52 0.60 0.26 -7.09
C ILE A 52 1.91 -0.36 -7.57
N THR A 53 1.91 -1.68 -7.69
CA THR A 53 3.06 -2.43 -8.19
C THR A 53 2.62 -3.35 -9.33
N SER A 54 3.27 -3.23 -10.48
CA SER A 54 3.00 -4.07 -11.65
C SER A 54 3.74 -5.40 -11.57
N TYR A 55 3.13 -6.46 -12.10
CA TYR A 55 3.75 -7.77 -12.34
C TYR A 55 3.36 -8.29 -13.72
N SER A 56 4.14 -9.22 -14.27
CA SER A 56 3.88 -9.83 -15.57
C SER A 56 4.17 -11.32 -15.49
N SER A 57 3.19 -12.14 -15.90
CA SER A 57 3.35 -13.60 -15.97
C SER A 57 4.32 -14.01 -17.11
N MET A 58 4.47 -13.16 -18.12
CA MET A 58 5.23 -13.45 -19.35
C MET A 58 6.65 -12.89 -19.36
N GLU A 59 6.85 -11.67 -18.84
CA GLU A 59 8.15 -10.97 -18.98
C GLU A 59 9.13 -11.26 -17.83
N MET A 60 8.84 -12.22 -16.94
CA MET A 60 9.65 -12.51 -15.74
C MET A 60 10.04 -11.25 -14.93
N ILE A 61 9.19 -10.22 -14.93
CA ILE A 61 9.44 -8.97 -14.18
C ILE A 61 9.42 -9.27 -12.69
N GLN A 62 8.31 -9.84 -12.22
CA GLN A 62 8.11 -10.42 -10.90
C GLN A 62 6.78 -11.18 -10.87
N THR A 63 6.63 -12.07 -9.90
CA THR A 63 5.37 -12.77 -9.59
C THR A 63 4.40 -11.87 -8.84
N GLU A 64 3.13 -12.28 -8.75
CA GLU A 64 2.13 -11.59 -7.93
C GLU A 64 2.60 -11.47 -6.47
N ASP A 65 3.08 -12.56 -5.87
CA ASP A 65 3.56 -12.58 -4.47
C ASP A 65 4.72 -11.59 -4.25
N GLU A 66 5.61 -11.45 -5.22
CA GLU A 66 6.69 -10.46 -5.19
C GLU A 66 6.17 -9.03 -5.28
N ALA A 67 5.20 -8.76 -6.16
CA ALA A 67 4.56 -7.45 -6.26
C ALA A 67 3.78 -7.06 -4.99
N VAL A 68 3.14 -8.03 -4.33
CA VAL A 68 2.48 -7.83 -3.03
C VAL A 68 3.51 -7.48 -1.96
N ARG A 69 4.61 -8.24 -1.89
CA ARG A 69 5.70 -7.96 -0.93
C ARG A 69 6.37 -6.62 -1.19
N GLU A 70 6.58 -6.25 -2.45
CA GLU A 70 7.13 -4.95 -2.83
C GLU A 70 6.18 -3.81 -2.43
N SER A 71 4.88 -3.94 -2.71
CA SER A 71 3.87 -2.97 -2.30
C SER A 71 3.85 -2.79 -0.78
N GLY A 72 3.88 -3.89 -0.03
CA GLY A 72 3.96 -3.85 1.44
C GLY A 72 5.23 -3.16 1.94
N LYS A 73 6.38 -3.38 1.29
CA LYS A 73 7.64 -2.72 1.62
C LYS A 73 7.57 -1.21 1.37
N LYS A 74 7.07 -0.78 0.22
CA LYS A 74 6.90 0.66 -0.13
C LYS A 74 5.95 1.36 0.84
N ILE A 75 4.83 0.73 1.15
CA ILE A 75 3.88 1.21 2.16
C ILE A 75 4.56 1.35 3.53
N GLY A 76 5.35 0.34 3.95
CA GLY A 76 6.11 0.39 5.19
C GLY A 76 7.13 1.55 5.23
N GLN A 77 7.77 1.85 4.11
CA GLN A 77 8.68 3.00 4.00
C GLN A 77 7.94 4.33 4.13
N LYS A 78 6.81 4.49 3.41
CA LYS A 78 5.93 5.67 3.54
C LYS A 78 5.44 5.89 4.97
N LEU A 79 5.08 4.80 5.66
CA LEU A 79 4.70 4.82 7.07
C LEU A 79 5.82 5.36 7.98
N ILE A 80 7.08 4.98 7.75
CA ILE A 80 8.21 5.48 8.53
C ILE A 80 8.43 6.98 8.29
N GLU A 81 8.43 7.41 7.02
CA GLU A 81 8.58 8.82 6.64
C GLU A 81 7.49 9.68 7.26
N LEU A 82 6.26 9.16 7.25
CA LEU A 82 5.10 9.78 7.85
C LEU A 82 5.19 9.88 9.38
N VAL A 83 5.60 8.82 10.07
CA VAL A 83 5.77 8.86 11.53
C VAL A 83 6.87 9.86 11.90
N ASN A 84 7.95 9.93 11.14
CA ASN A 84 9.02 10.90 11.38
C ASN A 84 8.50 12.34 11.23
N SER A 85 7.68 12.64 10.22
CA SER A 85 7.11 13.98 10.05
C SER A 85 6.16 14.39 11.19
N ILE A 86 5.48 13.43 11.83
CA ILE A 86 4.63 13.67 13.01
C ILE A 86 5.45 13.89 14.28
N VAL A 87 6.61 13.22 14.43
CA VAL A 87 7.45 13.28 15.64
C VAL A 87 8.40 14.48 15.62
N GLU A 88 8.90 14.87 14.45
CA GLU A 88 9.82 16.00 14.28
C GLU A 88 9.10 17.35 14.10
N GLY A 89 7.77 17.33 13.89
CA GLY A 89 6.91 18.50 13.70
C GLY A 89 6.34 19.13 14.98
#